data_AF-M3XY27-F1
#
_entry.id   AF-M3XY27-F1
#
_cell.length_a   1.000
_cell.length_b   1.000
_cell.length_c   1.000
_cell.angle_alpha   90.00
_cell.angle_beta   90.00
_cell.angle_gamma   90.00
#
_symmetry.space_group_name_H-M   'P 1'
#
loop_
_entity.id
_entity.type
_entity.pdbx_description
1 polymer ?
#
loop_
_entity_poly.entity_id
_entity_poly.type
_entity_poly.pdbx_seq_one_letter_code
_entity_poly.pdbx_strand_id
1 'polypeptide(L)'
;MAPRPPMALRSQVPSRHVLCLPPRNVTLLQERANKLVKYLMIKDYKKIPIKRSDMMKDVIREYDEHFPEIIERATYTLEKKFGIHLKEIDKEEHLYILVCTRDSSARLLGKTKDTPRLSLLLVILGVIFMNGNRASEAVLWEALRKMGLRPGVRHPFLGDLRKLITEDFVKQK
;
A
#
# COMPACT_ATOMS: atom_id res chain seq x y z
N MET A 1 55.84 37.47 -55.23
CA MET A 1 55.54 38.84 -54.74
C MET A 1 54.16 38.80 -54.08
N ALA A 2 54.17 38.73 -52.74
CA ALA A 2 53.15 38.93 -51.69
C ALA A 2 51.65 38.55 -51.88
N PRO A 3 50.97 38.12 -50.79
CA PRO A 3 49.78 37.26 -50.80
C PRO A 3 48.47 38.06 -50.74
N ARG A 4 47.33 37.44 -51.12
CA ARG A 4 46.00 37.97 -50.82
C ARG A 4 45.33 37.19 -49.67
N PRO A 5 44.59 37.88 -48.77
CA PRO A 5 44.27 37.40 -47.44
C PRO A 5 43.02 36.52 -47.41
N PRO A 6 42.81 35.73 -46.34
CA PRO A 6 41.60 34.93 -46.19
C PRO A 6 40.38 35.83 -45.93
N MET A 7 39.27 35.55 -46.61
CA MET A 7 37.99 36.22 -46.38
C MET A 7 37.49 35.90 -44.97
N ALA A 8 37.42 36.93 -44.13
CA ALA A 8 36.73 36.88 -42.84
C ALA A 8 35.22 36.74 -43.07
N LEU A 9 34.63 35.62 -42.66
CA LEU A 9 33.18 35.48 -42.57
C LEU A 9 32.72 36.06 -41.22
N ARG A 10 32.07 37.22 -41.30
CA ARG A 10 31.55 37.97 -40.15
C ARG A 10 30.28 37.28 -39.63
N SER A 11 30.30 36.94 -38.33
CA SER A 11 29.18 36.92 -37.37
C SER A 11 27.83 36.34 -37.82
N GLN A 12 27.46 35.19 -37.24
CA GLN A 12 26.18 35.08 -36.50
C GLN A 12 26.36 34.20 -35.28
N VAL A 13 26.21 34.80 -34.10
CA VAL A 13 25.93 34.08 -32.85
C VAL A 13 24.44 33.77 -32.83
N PRO A 14 23.99 32.51 -32.76
CA PRO A 14 22.63 32.22 -32.34
C PRO A 14 22.64 32.12 -30.82
N SER A 15 22.07 33.16 -30.20
CA SER A 15 21.65 33.16 -28.81
C SER A 15 20.81 31.90 -28.55
N ARG A 16 21.41 30.92 -27.88
CA ARG A 16 20.66 29.91 -27.14
C ARG A 16 20.72 30.33 -25.69
N HIS A 17 19.86 31.28 -25.32
CA HIS A 17 19.25 31.23 -24.00
C HIS A 17 18.51 29.89 -23.92
N VAL A 18 19.25 28.84 -23.60
CA VAL A 18 18.71 27.74 -22.82
C VAL A 18 18.25 28.45 -21.56
N LEU A 19 16.94 28.67 -21.45
CA LEU A 19 16.32 28.99 -20.19
C LEU A 19 16.64 27.79 -19.29
N CYS A 20 17.77 27.89 -18.58
CA CYS A 20 18.05 27.06 -17.43
C CYS A 20 16.96 27.40 -16.43
N LEU A 21 15.85 26.67 -16.52
CA LEU A 21 14.92 26.57 -15.42
C LEU A 21 15.76 26.22 -14.18
N PRO A 22 15.57 26.93 -13.06
CA PRO A 22 16.34 26.68 -11.86
C PRO A 22 16.26 25.18 -11.52
N PRO A 23 17.32 24.57 -10.97
CA PRO A 23 17.33 23.15 -10.66
C PRO A 23 16.10 22.85 -9.79
N ARG A 24 15.11 22.18 -10.39
CA ARG A 24 13.92 21.71 -9.67
C ARG A 24 14.45 20.94 -8.46
N ASN A 25 14.04 21.31 -7.26
CA ASN A 25 14.41 20.58 -6.05
C ASN A 25 13.66 19.24 -6.02
N VAL A 26 14.05 18.31 -6.89
CA VAL A 26 13.47 16.98 -7.09
C VAL A 26 13.43 16.21 -5.76
N THR A 27 14.43 16.44 -4.91
CA THR A 27 14.56 15.88 -3.55
C THR A 27 13.45 16.35 -2.63
N LEU A 28 13.14 17.66 -2.63
CA LEU A 28 12.11 18.25 -1.79
C LEU A 28 10.71 17.80 -2.20
N LEU A 29 10.44 17.74 -3.51
CA LEU A 29 9.18 17.19 -4.03
C LEU A 29 9.01 15.71 -3.66
N GLN A 30 10.10 14.94 -3.70
CA GLN A 30 10.09 13.54 -3.27
C GLN A 30 9.85 13.40 -1.76
N GLU A 31 10.42 14.28 -0.95
CA GLU A 31 10.18 14.28 0.50
C GLU A 31 8.71 14.60 0.82
N ARG A 32 8.13 15.59 0.13
CA ARG A 32 6.69 15.93 0.25
C ARG A 32 5.81 14.78 -0.20
N ALA A 33 6.14 14.12 -1.31
CA ALA A 33 5.44 12.92 -1.77
C ALA A 33 5.50 11.80 -0.72
N ASN A 34 6.67 11.56 -0.11
CA ASN A 34 6.80 10.56 0.96
C ASN A 34 5.97 10.92 2.21
N LYS A 35 5.86 12.20 2.57
CA LYS A 35 4.97 12.68 3.63
C LYS A 35 3.51 12.44 3.28
N LEU A 36 3.12 12.72 2.03
CA LEU A 36 1.77 12.46 1.53
C LEU A 36 1.41 10.98 1.60
N VAL A 37 2.31 10.08 1.18
CA VAL A 37 2.11 8.62 1.29
C VAL A 37 1.80 8.23 2.74
N LYS A 38 2.61 8.69 3.72
CA LYS A 38 2.39 8.41 5.13
C LYS A 38 1.03 8.93 5.61
N TYR A 39 0.67 10.16 5.24
CA TYR A 39 -0.62 10.77 5.57
C TYR A 39 -1.79 9.94 5.04
N LEU A 40 -1.76 9.55 3.75
CA LEU A 40 -2.79 8.76 3.10
C LEU A 40 -2.98 7.40 3.80
N MET A 41 -1.89 6.71 4.13
CA MET A 41 -1.94 5.43 4.85
C MET A 41 -2.56 5.56 6.25
N ILE A 42 -2.28 6.65 6.98
CA ILE A 42 -2.85 6.90 8.30
C ILE A 42 -4.37 7.19 8.21
N LYS A 43 -4.80 7.95 7.20
CA LYS A 43 -6.23 8.25 6.98
C LYS A 43 -7.03 6.99 6.61
N ASP A 44 -6.46 6.12 5.77
CA ASP A 44 -7.09 4.84 5.41
C ASP A 44 -7.23 3.88 6.61
N TYR A 45 -6.24 3.84 7.51
CA TYR A 45 -6.35 3.06 8.75
C TYR A 45 -7.56 3.49 9.60
N LYS A 46 -7.87 4.80 9.62
CA LYS A 46 -9.04 5.35 10.33
C LYS A 46 -10.36 5.22 9.57
N LYS A 47 -10.35 4.64 8.36
CA LYS A 47 -11.52 4.50 7.47
C LYS A 47 -12.19 5.83 7.14
N ILE A 48 -11.41 6.90 7.03
CA ILE A 48 -11.89 8.25 6.71
C ILE A 48 -11.66 8.52 5.21
N PRO A 49 -12.69 8.93 4.44
CA PRO A 49 -12.52 9.42 3.08
C PRO A 49 -11.57 10.63 3.03
N ILE A 50 -10.67 10.66 2.05
CA ILE A 50 -9.57 11.62 2.00
C ILE A 50 -9.97 12.77 1.09
N LYS A 51 -10.14 13.98 1.62
CA LYS A 51 -10.44 15.17 0.82
C LYS A 51 -9.17 15.80 0.24
N ARG A 52 -9.25 16.32 -0.99
CA ARG A 52 -8.16 17.12 -1.59
C ARG A 52 -7.78 18.32 -0.74
N SER A 53 -8.76 19.06 -0.26
CA SER A 53 -8.56 20.22 0.62
C SER A 53 -7.68 19.88 1.83
N ASP A 54 -7.89 18.71 2.42
CA ASP A 54 -7.16 18.26 3.60
C ASP A 54 -5.71 17.89 3.23
N MET A 55 -5.50 17.23 2.08
CA MET A 55 -4.15 16.96 1.58
C MET A 55 -3.37 18.26 1.36
N MET A 56 -4.02 19.27 0.77
CA MET A 56 -3.44 20.58 0.54
C MET A 56 -3.04 21.24 1.85
N LYS A 57 -3.96 21.30 2.82
CA LYS A 57 -3.74 21.95 4.12
C LYS A 57 -2.70 21.24 5.00
N ASP A 58 -2.75 19.91 5.08
CA ASP A 58 -1.98 19.17 6.07
C ASP A 58 -0.56 18.86 5.59
N VAL A 59 -0.38 18.62 4.28
CA VAL A 59 0.88 18.11 3.71
C VAL A 59 1.55 19.07 2.74
N ILE A 60 0.79 19.65 1.81
CA ILE A 60 1.31 20.40 0.66
C ILE A 60 1.65 21.83 1.06
N ARG A 61 0.71 22.53 1.71
CA ARG A 61 0.85 23.87 2.30
C ARG A 61 1.34 24.92 1.31
N GLU A 62 2.64 25.17 1.28
CA GLU A 62 3.28 26.17 0.44
C GLU A 62 3.66 25.64 -0.96
N TYR A 63 3.48 24.34 -1.22
CA TYR A 63 3.83 23.69 -2.49
C TYR A 63 2.63 23.44 -3.41
N ASP A 64 1.59 24.28 -3.31
CA ASP A 64 0.31 24.09 -4.03
C ASP A 64 0.51 24.02 -5.55
N GLU A 65 1.40 24.82 -6.10
CA GLU A 65 1.77 24.81 -7.53
C GLU A 65 2.34 23.47 -8.00
N HIS A 66 2.95 22.72 -7.07
CA HIS A 66 3.59 21.43 -7.33
C HIS A 66 2.71 20.24 -6.91
N PHE A 67 1.46 20.50 -6.47
CA PHE A 67 0.54 19.45 -6.06
C PHE A 67 0.40 18.31 -7.08
N PRO A 68 0.21 18.58 -8.40
CA PRO A 68 0.05 17.52 -9.38
C PRO A 68 1.26 16.58 -9.44
N GLU A 69 2.47 17.14 -9.33
CA GLU A 69 3.71 16.36 -9.34
C GLU A 69 3.90 15.58 -8.03
N ILE A 70 3.54 16.18 -6.89
CA ILE A 70 3.64 15.52 -5.58
C ILE A 70 2.66 14.35 -5.48
N ILE A 71 1.41 14.52 -5.90
CA ILE A 71 0.40 13.46 -5.85
C ILE A 71 0.71 12.34 -6.83
N GLU A 72 1.24 12.66 -8.01
CA GLU A 72 1.70 11.66 -8.99
C GLU A 72 2.82 10.79 -8.41
N ARG A 73 3.85 11.40 -7.82
CA ARG A 73 4.96 10.68 -7.17
C ARG A 73 4.49 9.85 -5.97
N ALA A 74 3.54 10.37 -5.19
CA ALA A 74 2.96 9.65 -4.06
C ALA A 74 2.14 8.44 -4.54
N THR A 75 1.32 8.62 -5.57
CA THR A 75 0.52 7.54 -6.19
C THR A 75 1.43 6.46 -6.78
N TYR A 76 2.46 6.86 -7.54
CA TYR A 76 3.48 5.94 -8.04
C TYR A 76 4.15 5.14 -6.91
N THR A 77 4.46 5.79 -5.79
CA THR A 77 5.07 5.14 -4.63
C THR A 77 4.10 4.15 -3.96
N LEU A 78 2.83 4.53 -3.79
CA LEU A 78 1.77 3.67 -3.28
C LEU A 78 1.60 2.43 -4.13
N GLU A 79 1.56 2.58 -5.45
CA GLU A 79 1.41 1.46 -6.37
C GLU A 79 2.66 0.59 -6.41
N LYS A 80 3.84 1.19 -6.60
CA LYS A 80 5.07 0.42 -6.84
C LYS A 80 5.60 -0.27 -5.59
N LYS A 81 5.54 0.38 -4.42
CA LYS A 81 6.07 -0.19 -3.17
C LYS A 81 4.99 -0.95 -2.41
N PHE A 82 3.81 -0.38 -2.28
CA PHE A 82 2.74 -0.89 -1.43
C PHE A 82 1.65 -1.65 -2.21
N GLY A 83 1.59 -1.51 -3.54
CA GLY A 83 0.54 -2.09 -4.39
C GLY A 83 -0.85 -1.64 -3.98
N ILE A 84 -0.96 -0.38 -3.56
CA ILE A 84 -2.19 0.28 -3.18
C ILE A 84 -2.46 1.36 -4.23
N HIS A 85 -3.71 1.47 -4.69
CA HIS A 85 -4.14 2.52 -5.60
C HIS A 85 -4.86 3.62 -4.83
N LEU A 86 -4.55 4.87 -5.16
CA LEU A 86 -5.37 6.01 -4.75
C LEU A 86 -6.47 6.21 -5.78
N LYS A 87 -7.73 6.11 -5.36
CA LYS A 87 -8.90 6.21 -6.24
C LYS A 87 -9.81 7.35 -5.83
N GLU A 88 -10.14 8.21 -6.76
CA GLU A 88 -11.17 9.24 -6.58
C GLU A 88 -12.55 8.58 -6.68
N ILE A 89 -13.39 8.81 -5.67
CA ILE A 89 -14.77 8.30 -5.60
C ILE A 89 -15.80 9.38 -5.93
N ASP A 90 -15.44 10.64 -5.72
CA ASP A 90 -16.29 11.79 -5.98
C ASP A 90 -15.43 12.91 -6.56
N LYS A 91 -15.82 13.38 -7.75
CA LYS A 91 -15.11 14.43 -8.48
C LYS A 91 -15.57 15.84 -8.08
N GLU A 92 -16.77 15.99 -7.53
CA GLU A 92 -17.29 17.30 -7.11
C GLU A 92 -16.60 17.73 -5.81
N GLU A 93 -16.52 16.81 -4.86
CA GLU A 93 -15.89 17.04 -3.55
C GLU A 93 -14.39 16.67 -3.53
N HIS A 94 -13.86 16.13 -4.63
CA HIS A 94 -12.50 15.58 -4.72
C HIS A 94 -12.16 14.66 -3.55
N LEU A 95 -12.97 13.61 -3.39
CA LEU A 95 -12.83 12.59 -2.35
C LEU A 95 -12.09 11.37 -2.89
N TYR A 96 -11.12 10.90 -2.11
CA TYR A 96 -10.27 9.77 -2.45
C TYR A 96 -10.34 8.67 -1.40
N ILE A 97 -10.12 7.44 -1.84
CA ILE A 97 -9.92 6.25 -1.00
C ILE A 97 -8.65 5.52 -1.43
N LEU A 98 -8.07 4.75 -0.51
CA LEU A 98 -7.02 3.80 -0.85
C LEU A 98 -7.64 2.42 -1.11
N VAL A 99 -7.27 1.82 -2.23
CA VAL A 99 -7.72 0.48 -2.64
C VAL A 99 -6.51 -0.42 -2.75
N CYS A 100 -6.43 -1.42 -1.87
CA CYS A 100 -5.40 -2.45 -1.96
C CYS A 100 -5.68 -3.36 -3.16
N THR A 101 -4.67 -3.58 -4.01
CA THR A 101 -4.73 -4.71 -4.97
C THR A 101 -4.82 -6.02 -4.20
N ARG A 102 -5.52 -7.02 -4.76
CA ARG A 102 -5.76 -8.31 -4.11
C ARG A 102 -4.45 -8.97 -3.64
N ASP A 103 -3.39 -8.84 -4.44
CA ASP A 103 -2.05 -9.36 -4.12
C ASP A 103 -1.36 -8.59 -2.99
N SER A 104 -1.68 -7.30 -2.81
CA SER A 104 -1.09 -6.45 -1.77
C SER A 104 -1.79 -6.58 -0.43
N SER A 105 -3.11 -6.78 -0.42
CA SER A 105 -3.82 -7.24 0.78
C SER A 105 -3.24 -8.58 1.24
N ALA A 106 -3.01 -9.50 0.30
CA ALA A 106 -2.36 -10.78 0.54
C ALA A 106 -0.84 -10.67 0.76
N ARG A 107 -0.22 -9.49 0.75
CA ARG A 107 1.23 -9.23 1.01
C ARG A 107 1.44 -8.46 2.32
N LEU A 108 0.52 -7.56 2.67
CA LEU A 108 0.39 -6.95 3.99
C LEU A 108 -0.10 -8.00 5.01
N LEU A 109 -1.10 -8.80 4.62
CA LEU A 109 -1.50 -10.03 5.29
C LEU A 109 -0.56 -11.21 4.93
N GLY A 110 0.30 -11.04 3.92
CA GLY A 110 1.15 -12.06 3.30
C GLY A 110 2.54 -12.27 3.85
N LYS A 111 2.91 -11.56 4.91
CA LYS A 111 4.03 -12.06 5.71
C LYS A 111 3.66 -13.32 6.50
N THR A 112 2.38 -13.70 6.52
CA THR A 112 1.94 -15.01 7.00
C THR A 112 1.46 -15.82 5.80
N LYS A 113 2.30 -16.73 5.33
CA LYS A 113 2.07 -17.65 4.19
C LYS A 113 0.93 -18.65 4.45
N ASP A 114 0.13 -18.45 5.50
CA ASP A 114 -0.86 -19.35 6.08
C ASP A 114 -2.16 -18.63 6.49
N THR A 115 -2.61 -17.65 5.71
CA THR A 115 -3.77 -16.77 6.04
C THR A 115 -5.05 -17.47 6.51
N PRO A 116 -5.52 -18.57 5.90
CA PRO A 116 -6.69 -19.30 6.42
C PRO A 116 -6.35 -20.21 7.62
N ARG A 117 -5.17 -20.84 7.63
CA ARG A 117 -4.74 -21.74 8.73
C ARG A 117 -4.46 -20.95 10.01
N LEU A 118 -3.81 -19.80 9.91
CA LEU A 118 -3.60 -18.88 11.02
C LEU A 118 -4.93 -18.35 11.57
N SER A 119 -5.88 -18.00 10.70
CA SER A 119 -7.20 -17.54 11.14
C SER A 119 -7.93 -18.64 11.93
N LEU A 120 -7.84 -19.90 11.49
CA LEU A 120 -8.39 -21.04 12.21
C LEU A 120 -7.66 -21.27 13.53
N LEU A 121 -6.34 -21.16 13.55
CA LEU A 121 -5.53 -21.30 14.76
C LEU A 121 -5.91 -20.25 15.81
N LEU A 122 -6.09 -18.99 15.42
CA LEU A 122 -6.53 -17.91 16.31
C LEU A 122 -7.92 -18.18 16.88
N VAL A 123 -8.84 -18.70 16.07
CA VAL A 123 -10.18 -19.09 16.52
C VAL A 123 -10.10 -20.22 17.56
N ILE A 124 -9.28 -21.25 17.30
CA ILE A 124 -9.06 -22.37 18.24
C ILE A 124 -8.45 -21.87 19.55
N LEU A 125 -7.42 -21.02 19.49
CA LEU A 125 -6.81 -20.40 20.66
C LEU A 125 -7.81 -19.55 21.44
N GLY A 126 -8.68 -18.81 20.76
CA GLY A 126 -9.77 -18.06 21.39
C GLY A 126 -10.74 -18.96 22.15
N VAL A 127 -11.15 -20.09 21.57
CA VAL A 127 -12.02 -21.08 22.23
C VAL A 127 -11.33 -21.71 23.45
N ILE A 128 -10.03 -22.01 23.37
CA ILE A 128 -9.25 -22.53 24.50
C ILE A 128 -9.15 -21.49 25.62
N PHE A 129 -8.85 -20.24 25.26
CA PHE A 129 -8.73 -19.12 26.19
C PHE A 129 -10.05 -18.85 26.93
N MET A 130 -11.16 -18.80 26.20
CA MET A 130 -12.51 -18.61 26.77
C MET A 130 -12.92 -19.72 27.74
N ASN A 131 -12.37 -20.93 27.59
CA ASN A 131 -12.59 -22.05 28.52
C ASN A 131 -11.57 -22.12 29.67
N GLY A 132 -10.85 -21.03 29.97
CA GLY A 132 -9.88 -21.01 31.06
C GLY A 132 -8.55 -21.67 30.71
N ASN A 133 -8.09 -21.46 29.47
CA ASN A 133 -6.85 -22.01 28.88
C ASN A 133 -6.83 -23.53 28.71
N ARG A 134 -7.97 -24.20 28.84
CA ARG A 134 -8.14 -25.64 28.59
C ARG A 134 -9.52 -25.89 27.99
N ALA A 135 -9.58 -26.61 26.87
CA ALA A 135 -10.83 -27.05 26.27
C ALA A 135 -10.73 -28.54 25.93
N SER A 136 -11.80 -29.30 26.20
CA SER A 136 -11.88 -30.68 25.72
C SER A 136 -12.13 -30.70 24.22
N GLU A 137 -11.71 -31.78 23.55
CA GLU A 137 -11.87 -31.92 22.10
C GLU A 137 -13.34 -31.77 21.68
N ALA A 138 -14.27 -32.30 22.48
CA ALA A 138 -15.70 -32.20 22.24
C ALA A 138 -16.20 -30.74 22.24
N VAL A 139 -15.77 -29.93 23.21
CA VAL A 139 -16.14 -28.51 23.32
C VAL A 139 -15.55 -27.71 22.15
N LEU A 140 -14.31 -28.01 21.78
CA LEU A 140 -13.66 -27.38 20.64
C LEU A 140 -14.40 -27.70 19.32
N TRP A 141 -14.75 -28.97 19.08
CA TRP A 141 -15.50 -29.37 17.90
C TRP A 141 -16.92 -28.83 17.87
N GLU A 142 -17.59 -28.69 19.02
CA GLU A 142 -18.91 -28.08 19.10
C GLU A 142 -18.87 -26.59 18.73
N ALA A 143 -17.87 -25.85 19.24
CA ALA A 143 -17.66 -24.45 18.88
C ALA A 143 -17.36 -24.29 17.38
N LEU A 144 -16.48 -25.12 16.83
CA LEU A 144 -16.17 -25.13 15.38
C LEU A 144 -17.40 -25.46 14.53
N ARG A 145 -18.24 -26.41 14.98
CA ARG A 145 -19.49 -26.77 14.29
C ARG A 145 -20.49 -25.61 14.26
N LYS A 146 -20.61 -24.85 15.35
CA LYS A 146 -21.44 -23.62 15.42
C LYS A 146 -20.95 -22.55 14.43
N MET A 147 -19.65 -22.52 14.12
CA MET A 147 -19.05 -21.66 13.10
C MET A 147 -19.08 -22.25 11.68
N GLY A 148 -19.75 -23.38 11.47
CA GLY A 148 -19.90 -24.02 10.15
C GLY A 148 -18.74 -24.94 9.75
N LEU A 149 -17.73 -25.14 10.62
CA LEU A 149 -16.60 -26.02 10.38
C LEU A 149 -16.93 -27.43 10.88
N ARG A 150 -17.10 -28.38 9.96
CA ARG A 150 -17.46 -29.77 10.27
C ARG A 150 -16.25 -30.71 10.18
N PRO A 151 -16.05 -31.63 11.15
CA PRO A 151 -15.02 -32.65 11.06
C PRO A 151 -15.31 -33.59 9.87
N GLY A 152 -14.27 -33.97 9.13
CA GLY A 152 -14.36 -34.93 8.02
C GLY A 152 -14.71 -34.34 6.64
N VAL A 153 -15.05 -33.05 6.56
CA VAL A 153 -15.23 -32.36 5.26
C VAL A 153 -13.92 -31.73 4.84
N ARG A 154 -13.42 -32.07 3.63
CA ARG A 154 -12.25 -31.41 3.07
C ARG A 154 -12.61 -29.98 2.68
N HIS A 155 -12.06 -29.01 3.41
CA HIS A 155 -12.27 -27.60 3.10
C HIS A 155 -11.35 -27.18 1.95
N PRO A 156 -11.81 -26.42 0.95
CA PRO A 156 -11.01 -26.05 -0.23
C PRO A 156 -9.67 -25.38 0.09
N PHE A 157 -9.60 -24.65 1.22
CA PHE A 157 -8.42 -23.91 1.66
C PHE A 157 -7.71 -24.51 2.88
N LEU A 158 -8.39 -25.37 3.66
CA LEU A 158 -7.85 -25.90 4.93
C LEU A 158 -7.55 -27.41 4.84
N GLY A 159 -8.02 -28.09 3.80
CA GLY A 159 -7.86 -29.53 3.63
C GLY A 159 -8.66 -30.30 4.67
N ASP A 160 -8.05 -31.34 5.24
CA ASP A 160 -8.65 -32.13 6.31
C ASP A 160 -8.52 -31.38 7.65
N LEU A 161 -9.64 -30.82 8.12
CA LEU A 161 -9.71 -30.07 9.36
C LEU A 161 -9.29 -30.90 10.58
N ARG A 162 -9.59 -32.21 10.61
CA ARG A 162 -9.24 -33.06 11.74
C ARG A 162 -7.73 -33.21 11.83
N LYS A 163 -7.11 -33.59 10.72
CA LYS A 163 -5.65 -33.73 10.64
C LYS A 163 -4.93 -32.40 10.92
N LEU A 164 -5.43 -31.30 10.36
CA LEU A 164 -4.86 -29.97 10.56
C LEU A 164 -4.84 -29.57 12.05
N ILE A 165 -5.93 -29.82 12.77
CA ILE A 165 -6.07 -29.42 14.18
C ILE A 165 -5.29 -30.35 15.11
N THR A 166 -5.38 -31.67 14.92
CA THR A 166 -4.80 -32.65 15.85
C THR A 166 -3.34 -32.96 15.58
N GLU A 167 -2.85 -32.76 14.36
CA GLU A 167 -1.46 -33.05 13.99
C GLU A 167 -0.68 -31.79 13.64
N ASP A 168 -1.16 -31.01 12.66
CA ASP A 168 -0.36 -29.92 12.10
C ASP A 168 -0.18 -28.77 13.10
N PHE A 169 -1.26 -28.32 13.76
CA PHE A 169 -1.18 -27.27 14.78
C PHE A 169 -0.49 -27.72 16.08
N VAL A 170 -0.50 -29.02 16.38
CA VAL A 170 0.21 -29.56 17.55
C VAL A 170 1.73 -29.64 17.29
N LYS A 171 2.12 -29.88 16.03
CA LYS A 171 3.54 -29.93 15.61
C LYS A 171 4.15 -28.54 15.39
N GLN A 172 3.33 -27.52 15.18
CA GLN A 172 3.77 -26.13 15.14
C GLN A 172 4.12 -25.67 16.57
N LYS A 173 5.37 -25.28 16.79
CA LYS A 173 5.89 -24.80 18.07
C LYS A 173 6.25 -23.32 17.98
#